data_AF-A0A1H3RPD0-F1
#
_entry.id   AF-A0A1H3RPD0-F1
#
_cell.length_a   1.000
_cell.length_b   1.000
_cell.length_c   1.000
_cell.angle_alpha   90.00
_cell.angle_beta   90.00
_cell.angle_gamma   90.00
#
_symmetry.space_group_name_H-M   'P 1'
#
loop_
_entity.id
_entity.type
_entity.pdbx_description
1 polymer ?
#
loop_
_entity_poly.entity_id
_entity_poly.type
_entity_poly.pdbx_seq_one_letter_code
_entity_poly.pdbx_strand_id
1 'polypeptide(L)'
;MTTPYSTTTAPARFLLLGDSHAGPIGRAARAAGIPFQGGPIGAAREFTDGFFEAGERDVVFHKPEADGYYRGFLGEMGKDGLADVGIPLVTTFGFAAHFVATKENWRLYRSGDGFPPGFLGGPLFDAIVTATVRGALAFHRHALDLGVRVCTVMPPQRVPAQSDPAVFLAAQETVRRAITALGAEVVDPRARITDATGYQRAELCEADDEIHGNLAWGRIVLTELLDLGL
;
A
#
# COMPACT_ATOMS: atom_id res chain seq x y z
N MET A 1 8.69 17.42 -4.83
CA MET A 1 7.26 17.65 -5.13
C MET A 1 6.93 16.89 -6.40
N THR A 2 6.19 15.80 -6.28
CA THR A 2 5.83 14.91 -7.39
C THR A 2 4.40 15.23 -7.82
N THR A 3 4.20 15.54 -9.10
CA THR A 3 2.95 15.99 -9.71
C THR A 3 1.86 14.89 -9.66
N PRO A 4 0.57 15.22 -9.48
CA PRO A 4 -0.52 14.26 -9.65
C PRO A 4 -0.53 13.69 -11.09
N TYR A 5 -0.76 12.38 -11.23
CA TYR A 5 -0.61 11.65 -12.49
C TYR A 5 -1.92 11.52 -13.31
N SER A 6 -2.98 12.24 -12.94
CA SER A 6 -4.33 12.18 -13.55
C SER A 6 -4.36 12.37 -15.07
N THR A 7 -5.22 11.62 -15.76
CA THR A 7 -5.44 11.70 -17.22
C THR A 7 -6.94 11.74 -17.54
N THR A 8 -7.61 12.86 -17.26
CA THR A 8 -9.09 12.99 -17.31
C THR A 8 -9.63 13.36 -18.69
N THR A 9 -9.54 12.45 -19.67
CA THR A 9 -10.35 12.54 -20.92
C THR A 9 -11.35 11.38 -21.08
N ALA A 10 -11.27 10.35 -20.25
CA ALA A 10 -12.19 9.21 -20.20
C ALA A 10 -12.57 8.88 -18.75
N PRO A 11 -13.69 8.18 -18.48
CA PRO A 11 -14.08 7.78 -17.14
C PRO A 11 -12.96 6.95 -16.48
N ALA A 12 -12.62 7.28 -15.23
CA ALA A 12 -11.62 6.53 -14.48
C ALA A 12 -12.04 5.07 -14.30
N ARG A 13 -11.12 4.13 -14.50
CA ARG A 13 -11.34 2.70 -14.24
C ARG A 13 -11.13 2.34 -12.77
N PHE A 14 -10.38 3.16 -12.04
CA PHE A 14 -10.16 3.00 -10.61
C PHE A 14 -9.74 4.30 -9.94
N LEU A 15 -9.92 4.32 -8.62
CA LEU A 15 -9.35 5.31 -7.72
C LEU A 15 -8.07 4.74 -7.10
N LEU A 16 -6.96 5.44 -7.19
CA LEU A 16 -5.68 5.08 -6.60
C LEU A 16 -5.39 5.96 -5.38
N LEU A 17 -5.34 5.38 -4.18
CA LEU A 17 -4.97 6.11 -2.96
C LEU A 17 -3.85 5.37 -2.24
N GLY A 18 -2.76 6.04 -1.92
CA GLY A 18 -1.66 5.36 -1.27
C GLY A 18 -0.60 6.28 -0.70
N ASP A 19 0.45 5.63 -0.22
CA ASP A 19 1.73 6.26 -0.01
C ASP A 19 2.49 6.44 -1.34
N SER A 20 3.78 6.76 -1.26
CA SER A 20 4.65 6.95 -2.41
C SER A 20 4.78 5.72 -3.33
N HIS A 21 4.42 4.51 -2.88
CA HIS A 21 4.36 3.32 -3.75
C HIS A 21 3.21 3.38 -4.78
N ALA A 22 2.20 4.24 -4.57
CA ALA A 22 1.19 4.54 -5.59
C ALA A 22 1.79 5.25 -6.81
N GLY A 23 2.92 5.97 -6.66
CA GLY A 23 3.52 6.75 -7.73
C GLY A 23 3.89 5.92 -8.98
N PRO A 24 4.72 4.88 -8.86
CA PRO A 24 5.05 4.00 -9.99
C PRO A 24 3.83 3.34 -10.65
N ILE A 25 2.80 2.99 -9.89
CA ILE A 25 1.55 2.40 -10.39
C ILE A 25 0.81 3.41 -11.27
N GLY A 26 0.62 4.64 -10.77
CA GLY A 26 -0.01 5.72 -11.53
C GLY A 26 0.77 6.10 -12.78
N ARG A 27 2.11 6.12 -12.72
CA ARG A 27 2.97 6.31 -13.90
C ARG A 27 2.79 5.20 -14.94
N ALA A 28 2.67 3.95 -14.49
CA ALA A 28 2.44 2.81 -15.39
C ALA A 28 1.06 2.88 -16.05
N ALA A 29 0.00 3.20 -15.29
CA ALA A 29 -1.36 3.35 -15.81
C ALA A 29 -1.42 4.47 -16.87
N ARG A 30 -0.83 5.63 -16.56
CA ARG A 30 -0.70 6.74 -17.51
C ARG A 30 0.06 6.35 -18.77
N ALA A 31 1.18 5.63 -18.65
CA ALA A 31 1.96 5.17 -19.79
C ALA A 31 1.20 4.15 -20.66
N ALA A 32 0.28 3.39 -20.06
CA ALA A 32 -0.58 2.43 -20.75
C ALA A 32 -1.89 3.06 -21.30
N GLY A 33 -2.11 4.37 -21.09
CA GLY A 33 -3.36 5.04 -21.48
C GLY A 33 -4.59 4.56 -20.72
N ILE A 34 -4.40 4.00 -19.52
CA ILE A 34 -5.48 3.52 -18.66
C ILE A 34 -5.96 4.69 -17.80
N PRO A 35 -7.22 5.13 -17.95
CA PRO A 35 -7.73 6.25 -17.18
C PRO A 35 -7.92 5.83 -15.72
N PHE A 36 -7.42 6.65 -14.81
CA PHE A 36 -7.56 6.48 -13.37
C PHE A 36 -7.57 7.85 -12.71
N GLN A 37 -8.07 7.88 -11.48
CA GLN A 37 -7.97 9.05 -10.63
C GLN A 37 -7.09 8.73 -9.41
N GLY A 38 -6.28 9.69 -8.97
CA GLY A 38 -5.59 9.59 -7.70
C GLY A 38 -4.06 9.47 -7.78
N GLY A 39 -3.46 8.99 -6.70
CA GLY A 39 -2.02 8.93 -6.51
C GLY A 39 -1.59 8.87 -5.05
N PRO A 40 -0.31 9.18 -4.76
CA PRO A 40 0.17 9.28 -3.40
C PRO A 40 -0.50 10.48 -2.69
N ILE A 41 -1.00 10.28 -1.47
CA ILE A 41 -1.58 11.34 -0.63
C ILE A 41 -0.79 11.59 0.66
N GLY A 42 0.29 10.86 0.88
CA GLY A 42 1.15 11.01 2.06
C GLY A 42 2.33 10.05 2.04
N ALA A 43 3.12 10.07 3.12
CA ALA A 43 4.24 9.14 3.30
C ALA A 43 3.79 7.88 4.05
N ALA A 44 4.42 6.73 3.79
CA ALA A 44 4.02 5.44 4.36
C ALA A 44 3.89 5.44 5.90
N ARG A 45 4.79 6.14 6.61
CA ARG A 45 4.76 6.31 8.07
C ARG A 45 3.51 6.99 8.61
N GLU A 46 2.80 7.73 7.78
CA GLU A 46 1.64 8.52 8.18
C GLU A 46 0.39 7.66 8.25
N PHE A 47 0.45 6.44 7.68
CA PHE A 47 -0.66 5.49 7.62
C PHE A 47 -0.52 4.34 8.62
N THR A 48 0.42 4.42 9.57
CA THR A 48 0.58 3.44 10.66
C THR A 48 -0.23 3.81 11.92
N ASP A 49 -0.60 5.08 12.10
CA ASP A 49 -1.48 5.51 13.20
C ASP A 49 -2.92 5.77 12.71
N GLY A 50 -3.82 6.22 13.58
CA GLY A 50 -5.11 6.76 13.16
C GLY A 50 -4.88 7.97 12.25
N PHE A 51 -5.17 7.83 10.95
CA PHE A 51 -4.93 8.86 9.94
C PHE A 51 -6.21 9.42 9.30
N PHE A 52 -7.36 8.87 9.67
CA PHE A 52 -8.66 9.27 9.16
C PHE A 52 -9.76 9.14 10.22
N GLU A 53 -10.84 9.89 10.03
CA GLU A 53 -12.12 9.68 10.68
C GLU A 53 -13.10 9.02 9.69
N ALA A 54 -13.83 8.02 10.17
CA ALA A 54 -14.89 7.37 9.39
C ALA A 54 -16.18 8.20 9.42
N GLY A 55 -16.73 8.49 8.25
CA GLY A 55 -18.08 9.04 8.07
C GLY A 55 -19.04 7.98 7.52
N GLU A 56 -20.34 8.23 7.59
CA GLU A 56 -21.38 7.27 7.15
C GLU A 56 -21.21 6.83 5.68
N ARG A 57 -20.70 7.72 4.82
CA ARG A 57 -20.53 7.47 3.38
C ARG A 57 -19.10 7.72 2.88
N ASP A 58 -18.18 8.03 3.78
CA ASP A 58 -16.91 8.66 3.41
C ASP A 58 -15.82 8.54 4.49
N VAL A 59 -14.64 9.10 4.23
CA VAL A 59 -13.54 9.28 5.17
C VAL A 59 -13.06 10.73 5.18
N VAL A 60 -12.55 11.21 6.30
CA VAL A 60 -11.84 12.49 6.40
C VAL A 60 -10.42 12.24 6.85
N PHE A 61 -9.42 12.61 6.05
CA PHE A 61 -8.02 12.43 6.43
C PHE A 61 -7.61 13.51 7.45
N HIS A 62 -6.91 13.12 8.51
CA HIS A 62 -6.49 14.06 9.56
C HIS A 62 -5.50 15.10 9.07
N LYS A 63 -4.67 14.75 8.09
CA LYS A 63 -3.74 15.69 7.47
C LYS A 63 -4.47 16.51 6.41
N PRO A 64 -4.49 17.85 6.52
CA PRO A 64 -5.17 18.71 5.55
C PRO A 64 -4.67 18.53 4.12
N GLU A 65 -3.38 18.24 3.93
CA GLU A 65 -2.81 17.99 2.60
C GLU A 65 -3.33 16.67 2.00
N ALA A 66 -3.35 15.59 2.80
CA ALA A 66 -3.86 14.29 2.36
C ALA A 66 -5.37 14.37 2.04
N ASP A 67 -6.14 15.05 2.89
CA ASP A 67 -7.56 15.29 2.66
C ASP A 67 -7.75 16.15 1.41
N GLY A 68 -6.98 17.22 1.24
CA GLY A 68 -7.01 18.08 0.05
C GLY A 68 -6.80 17.31 -1.26
N TYR A 69 -5.81 16.41 -1.32
CA TYR A 69 -5.62 15.54 -2.49
C TYR A 69 -6.81 14.61 -2.70
N TYR A 70 -7.26 13.92 -1.65
CA TYR A 70 -8.41 13.02 -1.70
C TYR A 70 -9.68 13.73 -2.21
N ARG A 71 -10.00 14.91 -1.67
CA ARG A 71 -11.12 15.75 -2.09
C ARG A 71 -10.97 16.21 -3.53
N GLY A 72 -9.77 16.61 -3.95
CA GLY A 72 -9.50 16.96 -5.34
C GLY A 72 -9.79 15.81 -6.30
N PHE A 73 -9.37 14.59 -5.93
CA PHE A 73 -9.62 13.39 -6.73
C PHE A 73 -11.11 13.06 -6.83
N LEU A 74 -11.85 13.09 -5.73
CA LEU A 74 -13.30 12.88 -5.77
C LEU A 74 -14.01 13.97 -6.59
N GLY A 75 -13.59 15.23 -6.44
CA GLY A 75 -14.14 16.36 -7.19
C GLY A 75 -13.94 16.23 -8.70
N GLU A 76 -12.77 15.78 -9.16
CA GLU A 76 -12.51 15.49 -10.58
C GLU A 76 -13.43 14.40 -11.14
N MET A 77 -13.89 13.46 -10.30
CA MET A 77 -14.86 12.42 -10.67
C MET A 77 -16.33 12.83 -10.44
N GLY A 78 -16.58 14.02 -9.89
CA GLY A 78 -17.92 14.48 -9.50
C GLY A 78 -18.55 13.64 -8.39
N LYS A 79 -17.75 13.19 -7.41
CA LYS A 79 -18.17 12.36 -6.28
C LYS A 79 -18.09 13.12 -4.97
N ASP A 80 -19.03 12.88 -4.07
CA ASP A 80 -19.08 13.55 -2.77
C ASP A 80 -18.36 12.75 -1.67
N GLY A 81 -18.36 11.42 -1.78
CA GLY A 81 -17.65 10.54 -0.84
C GLY A 81 -17.20 9.22 -1.46
N LEU A 82 -16.43 8.46 -0.67
CA LEU A 82 -15.88 7.16 -1.08
C LEU A 82 -16.96 6.18 -1.54
N ALA A 83 -18.12 6.17 -0.87
CA ALA A 83 -19.24 5.29 -1.21
C ALA A 83 -19.82 5.54 -2.62
N ASP A 84 -19.61 6.73 -3.19
CA ASP A 84 -20.21 7.12 -4.48
C ASP A 84 -19.29 6.81 -5.67
N VAL A 85 -18.04 6.40 -5.41
CA VAL A 85 -16.99 6.22 -6.42
C VAL A 85 -17.40 5.19 -7.48
N GLY A 86 -18.01 4.06 -7.07
CA GLY A 86 -18.57 3.05 -7.99
C GLY A 86 -17.56 2.32 -8.89
N ILE A 87 -16.26 2.55 -8.69
CA ILE A 87 -15.12 1.89 -9.32
C ILE A 87 -14.18 1.35 -8.23
N PRO A 88 -13.30 0.38 -8.54
CA PRO A 88 -12.39 -0.19 -7.54
C PRO A 88 -11.48 0.86 -6.91
N LEU A 89 -11.24 0.72 -5.61
CA LEU A 89 -10.19 1.41 -4.88
C LEU A 89 -8.91 0.57 -4.91
N VAL A 90 -7.90 1.04 -5.62
CA VAL A 90 -6.54 0.50 -5.56
C VAL A 90 -5.77 1.25 -4.47
N THR A 91 -5.20 0.52 -3.50
CA THR A 91 -4.49 1.16 -2.39
C THR A 91 -3.17 0.50 -2.01
N THR A 92 -2.22 1.29 -1.52
CA THR A 92 -0.94 0.82 -0.97
C THR A 92 -0.86 0.97 0.56
N PHE A 93 -1.93 1.40 1.23
CA PHE A 93 -1.91 1.62 2.68
C PHE A 93 -1.65 0.33 3.47
N GLY A 94 -0.96 0.49 4.59
CA GLY A 94 -0.67 -0.61 5.53
C GLY A 94 0.61 -1.38 5.25
N PHE A 95 1.20 -1.20 4.07
CA PHE A 95 2.43 -1.90 3.66
C PHE A 95 3.73 -1.10 3.87
N ALA A 96 3.75 -0.26 4.91
CA ALA A 96 4.93 0.47 5.39
C ALA A 96 5.97 -0.44 6.10
N ALA A 97 6.24 -1.62 5.53
CA ALA A 97 6.98 -2.70 6.19
C ALA A 97 8.42 -2.31 6.57
N HIS A 98 9.05 -1.39 5.82
CA HIS A 98 10.37 -0.88 6.16
C HIS A 98 10.39 -0.12 7.49
N PHE A 99 9.32 0.63 7.82
CA PHE A 99 9.18 1.28 9.12
C PHE A 99 8.96 0.27 10.24
N VAL A 100 8.04 -0.68 10.03
CA VAL A 100 7.80 -1.78 10.98
C VAL A 100 9.10 -2.51 11.27
N ALA A 101 9.87 -2.84 10.22
CA ALA A 101 11.09 -3.62 10.29
C ALA A 101 12.35 -2.87 10.74
N THR A 102 12.26 -1.59 11.13
CA THR A 102 13.40 -0.83 11.68
C THR A 102 14.07 -1.63 12.80
N LYS A 103 15.38 -1.92 12.69
CA LYS A 103 16.12 -2.84 13.58
C LYS A 103 15.95 -2.51 15.05
N GLU A 104 15.91 -1.22 15.39
CA GLU A 104 15.75 -0.72 16.75
C GLU A 104 14.44 -1.16 17.40
N ASN A 105 13.35 -1.26 16.63
CA ASN A 105 12.03 -1.66 17.14
C ASN A 105 12.03 -3.09 17.70
N TRP A 106 12.95 -3.93 17.23
CA TRP A 106 12.96 -5.37 17.50
C TRP A 106 14.04 -5.82 18.47
N ARG A 107 14.89 -4.90 18.93
CA ARG A 107 16.05 -5.21 19.77
C ARG A 107 15.68 -5.95 21.06
N LEU A 108 14.55 -5.59 21.68
CA LEU A 108 14.06 -6.20 22.92
C LEU A 108 13.57 -7.65 22.74
N TYR A 109 13.26 -8.07 21.51
CA TYR A 109 12.76 -9.40 21.20
C TYR A 109 13.86 -10.35 20.70
N ARG A 110 15.10 -9.86 20.59
CA ARG A 110 16.24 -10.66 20.15
C ARG A 110 16.85 -11.46 21.30
N SER A 111 17.28 -12.68 20.99
CA SER A 111 18.07 -13.56 21.85
C SER A 111 19.37 -13.90 21.12
N GLY A 112 20.48 -13.33 21.59
CA GLY A 112 21.75 -13.38 20.85
C GLY A 112 21.64 -12.67 19.50
N ASP A 113 22.09 -13.35 18.42
CA ASP A 113 22.14 -12.78 17.07
C ASP A 113 20.80 -12.81 16.32
N GLY A 114 19.77 -13.46 16.87
CA GLY A 114 18.50 -13.69 16.18
C GLY A 114 17.25 -13.57 17.07
N PHE A 115 16.13 -14.04 16.54
CA PHE A 115 14.87 -14.15 17.28
C PHE A 115 14.72 -15.54 17.89
N PRO A 116 13.99 -15.67 19.03
CA PRO A 116 13.56 -16.97 19.52
C PRO A 116 12.86 -17.78 18.40
N PRO A 117 13.08 -19.11 18.33
CA PRO A 117 12.43 -19.94 17.32
C PRO A 117 10.91 -19.75 17.30
N GLY A 118 10.35 -19.55 16.11
CA GLY A 118 8.92 -19.34 15.91
C GLY A 118 8.40 -17.94 16.25
N PHE A 119 9.22 -17.03 16.78
CA PHE A 119 8.76 -15.68 17.14
C PHE A 119 8.14 -14.91 15.96
N LEU A 120 8.83 -14.84 14.83
CA LEU A 120 8.36 -14.10 13.63
C LEU A 120 7.13 -14.73 12.96
N GLY A 121 6.83 -16.00 13.25
CA GLY A 121 5.60 -16.68 12.82
C GLY A 121 4.56 -16.80 13.93
N GLY A 122 4.81 -16.17 15.08
CA GLY A 122 4.05 -16.35 16.31
C GLY A 122 2.99 -15.27 16.53
N PRO A 123 2.01 -15.54 17.39
CA PRO A 123 0.88 -14.64 17.65
C PRO A 123 1.30 -13.28 18.24
N LEU A 124 2.40 -13.23 19.00
CA LEU A 124 2.90 -11.96 19.55
C LEU A 124 3.43 -11.04 18.44
N PHE A 125 4.20 -11.58 17.50
CA PHE A 125 4.67 -10.81 16.34
C PHE A 125 3.49 -10.31 15.52
N ASP A 126 2.52 -11.19 15.23
CA ASP A 126 1.30 -10.82 14.51
C ASP A 126 0.52 -9.71 15.22
N ALA A 127 0.36 -9.79 16.54
CA ALA A 127 -0.31 -8.76 17.33
C ALA A 127 0.43 -7.42 17.29
N ILE A 128 1.75 -7.41 17.37
CA ILE A 128 2.56 -6.18 17.29
C ILE A 128 2.39 -5.54 15.91
N VAL A 129 2.62 -6.30 14.83
CA VAL A 129 2.54 -5.78 13.46
C VAL A 129 1.13 -5.27 13.15
N THR A 130 0.08 -6.03 13.47
CA THR A 130 -1.31 -5.60 13.23
C THR A 130 -1.67 -4.37 14.06
N ALA A 131 -1.19 -4.25 15.30
CA ALA A 131 -1.37 -3.04 16.10
C ALA A 131 -0.64 -1.82 15.50
N THR A 132 0.53 -2.02 14.86
CA THR A 132 1.27 -0.98 14.15
C THR A 132 0.60 -0.53 12.85
N VAL A 133 -0.22 -1.37 12.22
CA VAL A 133 -0.94 -1.01 10.97
C VAL A 133 -2.46 -0.87 11.17
N ARG A 134 -2.91 -0.74 12.42
CA ARG A 134 -4.34 -0.74 12.77
C ARG A 134 -5.14 0.34 12.03
N GLY A 135 -4.54 1.51 11.78
CA GLY A 135 -5.18 2.60 11.03
C GLY A 135 -5.47 2.19 9.60
N ALA A 136 -4.49 1.56 8.93
CA ALA A 136 -4.69 1.04 7.59
C ALA A 136 -5.74 -0.08 7.57
N LEU A 137 -5.70 -1.03 8.53
CA LEU A 137 -6.71 -2.08 8.61
C LEU A 137 -8.13 -1.53 8.84
N ALA A 138 -8.26 -0.48 9.66
CA ALA A 138 -9.53 0.21 9.87
C ALA A 138 -10.04 0.89 8.59
N PHE A 139 -9.14 1.52 7.82
CA PHE A 139 -9.48 2.12 6.54
C PHE A 139 -10.00 1.08 5.54
N HIS A 140 -9.30 -0.06 5.41
CA HIS A 140 -9.73 -1.14 4.52
C HIS A 140 -11.11 -1.67 4.90
N ARG A 141 -11.33 -1.93 6.21
CA ARG A 141 -12.62 -2.37 6.71
C ARG A 141 -13.72 -1.36 6.39
N HIS A 142 -13.49 -0.08 6.68
CA HIS A 142 -14.47 0.97 6.42
C HIS A 142 -14.81 1.08 4.93
N ALA A 143 -13.81 1.07 4.05
CA ALA A 143 -14.05 1.08 2.60
C ALA A 143 -14.89 -0.12 2.13
N LEU A 144 -14.62 -1.31 2.66
CA LEU A 144 -15.42 -2.51 2.39
C LEU A 144 -16.85 -2.38 2.94
N ASP A 145 -17.03 -1.84 4.14
CA ASP A 145 -18.34 -1.61 4.76
C ASP A 145 -19.19 -0.59 3.97
N LEU A 146 -18.54 0.36 3.28
CA LEU A 146 -19.16 1.27 2.32
C LEU A 146 -19.54 0.59 0.98
N GLY A 147 -19.24 -0.70 0.81
CA GLY A 147 -19.50 -1.46 -0.42
C GLY A 147 -18.49 -1.21 -1.54
N VAL A 148 -17.34 -0.60 -1.23
CA VAL A 148 -16.27 -0.36 -2.22
C VAL A 148 -15.47 -1.64 -2.41
N ARG A 149 -15.23 -2.01 -3.68
CA ARG A 149 -14.27 -3.07 -4.03
C ARG A 149 -12.85 -2.56 -3.77
N VAL A 150 -12.12 -3.20 -2.87
CA VAL A 150 -10.77 -2.79 -2.46
C VAL A 150 -9.71 -3.77 -2.99
N CYS A 151 -8.76 -3.26 -3.76
CA CYS A 151 -7.58 -3.96 -4.25
C CYS A 151 -6.32 -3.37 -3.58
N THR A 152 -5.73 -4.10 -2.63
CA THR A 152 -4.52 -3.64 -1.94
C THR A 152 -3.26 -4.22 -2.59
N VAL A 153 -2.30 -3.35 -2.88
CA VAL A 153 -1.05 -3.73 -3.54
C VAL A 153 0.06 -3.94 -2.51
N MET A 154 0.68 -5.13 -2.55
CA MET A 154 1.89 -5.39 -1.77
C MET A 154 3.07 -4.54 -2.27
N PRO A 155 3.96 -4.10 -1.37
CA PRO A 155 5.01 -3.16 -1.69
C PRO A 155 6.15 -3.84 -2.47
N PRO A 156 7.07 -3.05 -3.04
CA PRO A 156 8.37 -3.53 -3.51
C PRO A 156 9.08 -4.41 -2.48
N GLN A 157 9.79 -5.46 -2.92
CA GLN A 157 10.63 -6.28 -2.03
C GLN A 157 12.02 -5.64 -1.83
N ARG A 158 12.01 -4.39 -1.39
CA ARG A 158 13.19 -3.56 -1.20
C ARG A 158 13.39 -3.29 0.29
N VAL A 159 14.45 -3.88 0.85
CA VAL A 159 14.78 -3.77 2.28
C VAL A 159 15.88 -2.74 2.45
N PRO A 160 15.60 -1.56 3.03
CA PRO A 160 16.63 -0.55 3.26
C PRO A 160 17.55 -0.96 4.42
N ALA A 161 18.75 -0.36 4.50
CA ALA A 161 19.81 -0.83 5.39
C ALA A 161 19.45 -0.82 6.88
N GLN A 162 18.58 0.09 7.31
CA GLN A 162 18.07 0.20 8.68
C GLN A 162 17.02 -0.87 9.05
N SER A 163 16.45 -1.57 8.06
CA SER A 163 15.44 -2.59 8.31
C SER A 163 16.07 -3.98 8.50
N ASP A 164 15.48 -4.79 9.37
CA ASP A 164 15.79 -6.21 9.50
C ASP A 164 15.07 -6.99 8.39
N PRO A 165 15.78 -7.70 7.48
CA PRO A 165 15.13 -8.38 6.37
C PRO A 165 14.16 -9.48 6.78
N ALA A 166 14.44 -10.22 7.86
CA ALA A 166 13.56 -11.29 8.31
C ALA A 166 12.25 -10.72 8.85
N VAL A 167 12.34 -9.62 9.61
CA VAL A 167 11.16 -8.89 10.08
C VAL A 167 10.38 -8.29 8.92
N PHE A 168 11.05 -7.69 7.94
CA PHE A 168 10.41 -7.04 6.80
C PHE A 168 9.52 -8.02 6.01
N LEU A 169 10.05 -9.20 5.70
CA LEU A 169 9.31 -10.24 4.99
C LEU A 169 8.16 -10.82 5.85
N ALA A 170 8.43 -11.07 7.13
CA ALA A 170 7.42 -11.58 8.06
C ALA A 170 6.27 -10.57 8.25
N ALA A 171 6.59 -9.28 8.44
CA ALA A 171 5.61 -8.22 8.64
C ALA A 171 4.70 -8.05 7.42
N GLN A 172 5.25 -8.05 6.21
CA GLN A 172 4.44 -8.02 4.99
C GLN A 172 3.47 -9.19 4.91
N GLU A 173 3.93 -10.40 5.26
CA GLU A 173 3.09 -11.59 5.22
C GLU A 173 1.99 -11.55 6.30
N THR A 174 2.28 -11.03 7.49
CA THR A 174 1.27 -10.74 8.53
C THR A 174 0.23 -9.74 8.04
N VAL A 175 0.65 -8.61 7.46
CA VAL A 175 -0.28 -7.59 6.92
C VAL A 175 -1.11 -8.16 5.77
N ARG A 176 -0.49 -8.92 4.86
CA ARG A 176 -1.17 -9.60 3.75
C ARG A 176 -2.29 -10.52 4.25
N ARG A 177 -2.02 -11.36 5.25
CA ARG A 177 -3.03 -12.22 5.89
C ARG A 177 -4.14 -11.40 6.54
N ALA A 178 -3.79 -10.35 7.27
CA ALA A 178 -4.77 -9.50 7.95
C ALA A 178 -5.72 -8.81 6.96
N ILE A 179 -5.20 -8.26 5.86
CA ILE A 179 -6.00 -7.62 4.81
C ILE A 179 -6.86 -8.64 4.07
N THR A 180 -6.30 -9.79 3.73
CA THR A 180 -7.07 -10.90 3.11
C THR A 180 -8.24 -11.33 4.00
N ALA A 181 -8.02 -11.42 5.32
CA ALA A 181 -9.06 -11.78 6.28
C ALA A 181 -10.18 -10.74 6.43
N LEU A 182 -9.94 -9.47 6.03
CA LEU A 182 -10.99 -8.45 5.94
C LEU A 182 -11.88 -8.65 4.70
N GLY A 183 -11.44 -9.41 3.70
CA GLY A 183 -12.13 -9.60 2.42
C GLY A 183 -11.66 -8.67 1.30
N ALA A 184 -10.60 -7.89 1.51
CA ALA A 184 -9.98 -7.11 0.43
C ALA A 184 -9.17 -8.03 -0.51
N GLU A 185 -9.13 -7.69 -1.79
CA GLU A 185 -8.29 -8.37 -2.78
C GLU A 185 -6.85 -7.92 -2.62
N VAL A 186 -5.90 -8.87 -2.57
CA VAL A 186 -4.48 -8.53 -2.45
C VAL A 186 -3.75 -8.84 -3.74
N VAL A 187 -3.13 -7.80 -4.31
CA VAL A 187 -2.19 -7.91 -5.42
C VAL A 187 -0.81 -8.21 -4.87
N ASP A 188 -0.36 -9.45 -5.06
CA ASP A 188 0.94 -9.93 -4.63
C ASP A 188 1.87 -10.16 -5.83
N PRO A 189 2.67 -9.16 -6.24
CA PRO A 189 3.54 -9.27 -7.39
C PRO A 189 4.83 -10.06 -7.09
N ARG A 190 5.05 -10.55 -5.85
CA ARG A 190 6.36 -11.09 -5.39
C ARG A 190 6.92 -12.14 -6.34
N ALA A 191 6.10 -13.11 -6.77
CA ALA A 191 6.51 -14.16 -7.69
C ALA A 191 7.09 -13.65 -9.03
N ARG A 192 6.74 -12.43 -9.44
CA ARG A 192 7.21 -11.80 -10.68
C ARG A 192 8.28 -10.75 -10.47
N ILE A 193 8.46 -10.24 -9.25
CA ILE A 193 9.39 -9.13 -8.98
C ILE A 193 10.62 -9.54 -8.19
N THR A 194 10.63 -10.71 -7.55
CA THR A 194 11.77 -11.17 -6.75
C THR A 194 12.72 -12.05 -7.56
N ASP A 195 13.99 -12.06 -7.15
CA ASP A 195 14.96 -13.06 -7.57
C ASP A 195 14.92 -14.31 -6.66
N ALA A 196 15.89 -15.21 -6.83
CA ALA A 196 16.00 -16.45 -6.05
C ALA A 196 16.28 -16.22 -4.55
N THR A 197 16.70 -15.01 -4.15
CA THR A 197 16.94 -14.63 -2.75
C THR A 197 15.69 -14.04 -2.09
N GLY A 198 14.63 -13.79 -2.86
CA GLY A 198 13.39 -13.18 -2.39
C GLY A 198 13.44 -11.64 -2.35
N TYR A 199 14.54 -11.01 -2.78
CA TYR A 199 14.63 -9.56 -2.94
C TYR A 199 14.20 -9.14 -4.34
N GLN A 200 13.77 -7.88 -4.46
CA GLN A 200 13.36 -7.32 -5.74
C GLN A 200 14.51 -7.33 -6.75
N ARG A 201 14.24 -7.80 -7.98
CA ARG A 201 15.22 -7.78 -9.07
C ARG A 201 15.67 -6.36 -9.37
N ALA A 202 16.97 -6.19 -9.62
CA ALA A 202 17.61 -4.88 -9.75
C ALA A 202 16.98 -4.02 -10.86
N GLU A 203 16.59 -4.62 -11.98
CA GLU A 203 15.95 -3.92 -13.11
C GLU A 203 14.54 -3.37 -12.79
N LEU A 204 13.96 -3.74 -11.64
CA LEU A 204 12.68 -3.25 -11.16
C LEU A 204 12.83 -2.19 -10.05
N CYS A 205 14.05 -1.93 -9.58
CA CYS A 205 14.36 -0.95 -8.54
C CYS A 205 14.49 0.46 -9.13
N GLU A 206 14.02 1.45 -8.38
CA GLU A 206 14.37 2.85 -8.60
C GLU A 206 15.85 3.07 -8.22
N ALA A 207 16.61 3.75 -9.07
CA ALA A 207 18.08 3.75 -8.99
C ALA A 207 18.62 4.49 -7.77
N ASP A 208 18.03 5.65 -7.44
CA ASP A 208 18.51 6.57 -6.41
C ASP A 208 17.69 6.49 -5.11
N ASP A 209 16.97 5.40 -4.92
CA ASP A 209 16.02 5.22 -3.83
C ASP A 209 16.15 3.80 -3.28
N GLU A 210 16.03 3.58 -1.98
CA GLU A 210 16.22 2.25 -1.37
C GLU A 210 14.92 1.44 -1.19
N ILE A 211 13.75 2.06 -1.36
CA ILE A 211 12.44 1.46 -1.01
C ILE A 211 11.46 1.39 -2.19
N HIS A 212 11.61 2.22 -3.23
CA HIS A 212 10.64 2.29 -4.33
C HIS A 212 10.92 1.36 -5.50
N GLY A 213 9.86 0.82 -6.11
CA GLY A 213 9.95 0.22 -7.44
C GLY A 213 10.00 1.30 -8.51
N ASN A 214 10.61 1.00 -9.65
CA ASN A 214 10.60 1.88 -10.82
C ASN A 214 9.33 1.68 -11.68
N LEU A 215 9.30 2.29 -12.86
CA LEU A 215 8.19 2.15 -13.81
C LEU A 215 7.92 0.69 -14.24
N ALA A 216 8.95 -0.14 -14.38
CA ALA A 216 8.79 -1.55 -14.77
C ALA A 216 8.11 -2.36 -13.66
N TRP A 217 8.44 -2.10 -12.39
CA TRP A 217 7.68 -2.64 -11.25
C TRP A 217 6.20 -2.22 -11.31
N GLY A 218 5.94 -0.92 -11.54
CA GLY A 218 4.58 -0.40 -11.68
C GLY A 218 3.78 -1.07 -12.81
N ARG A 219 4.44 -1.40 -13.94
CA ARG A 219 3.82 -2.13 -15.06
C ARG A 219 3.45 -3.56 -14.71
N ILE A 220 4.26 -4.25 -13.90
CA ILE A 220 3.94 -5.60 -13.41
C ILE A 220 2.70 -5.53 -12.52
N VAL A 221 2.69 -4.63 -11.53
CA VAL A 221 1.52 -4.42 -10.65
C VAL A 221 0.26 -4.09 -11.46
N LEU A 222 0.37 -3.20 -12.44
CA LEU A 222 -0.75 -2.85 -13.31
C LEU A 222 -1.27 -4.06 -14.10
N THR A 223 -0.39 -4.97 -14.52
CA THR A 223 -0.80 -6.21 -15.19
C THR A 223 -1.62 -7.09 -14.24
N GLU A 224 -1.14 -7.31 -13.01
CA GLU A 224 -1.87 -8.08 -11.99
C GLU A 224 -3.25 -7.46 -11.68
N LEU A 225 -3.29 -6.13 -11.58
CA LEU A 225 -4.52 -5.38 -11.38
C LEU A 225 -5.52 -5.64 -12.52
N LEU A 226 -5.07 -5.57 -13.77
CA LEU A 226 -5.91 -5.86 -14.94
C LEU A 226 -6.38 -7.32 -15.01
N ASP A 227 -5.53 -8.27 -14.59
CA ASP A 227 -5.89 -9.68 -14.52
C ASP A 227 -6.99 -9.94 -13.47
N LEU A 228 -7.09 -9.09 -12.45
CA LEU A 228 -8.20 -9.07 -11.49
C LEU A 228 -9.46 -8.36 -12.04
N GLY A 229 -9.46 -7.90 -13.29
CA GLY A 229 -10.62 -7.23 -13.88
C GLY A 229 -10.79 -5.78 -13.42
N LEU A 230 -9.69 -5.07 -13.17
CA LEU A 230 -9.68 -3.60 -13.29
C LEU A 230 -9.95 -3.18 -14.73
#